data_AF-X0YV40-F1
#
_entry.id   AF-X0YV40-F1
#
_cell.length_a   1.000
_cell.length_b   1.000
_cell.length_c   1.000
_cell.angle_alpha   90.00
_cell.angle_beta   90.00
_cell.angle_gamma   90.00
#
_symmetry.space_group_name_H-M   'P 1'
#
loop_
_entity.id
_entity.type
_entity.pdbx_description
1 polymer ?
#
loop_
_entity_poly.entity_id
_entity_poly.type
_entity_poly.pdbx_seq_one_letter_code
_entity_poly.pdbx_strand_id
1 'polypeptide(L)'
;FDGKKPRPWLDEYKGTMKEAARLGSKVVGARWIHDGVAIYYSHASIQVSWCLDIEPHGRTWVNRNGDHRLGTSHLVRKAWERLLTDSGIQYSFIDYPTVIVKGVPAEYKVLILPACYALSDVEAQRIREFVARGGTVIADFMCGLFDQHGKGRAKGAIDYLFCAAFLDAEGKSAPLVQSGVYADPRESPHGHVPPGGLPKKRRGSPSRPFDVVHDGTETKEDFFGGKLWVETDQDKGFSYKTYRQLFDT
;
A
#
# COMPACT_ATOMS: atom_id res chain seq x y z
N PHE A 1 1.87 -12.33 -38.13
CA PHE A 1 0.59 -12.72 -38.72
C PHE A 1 0.56 -11.99 -40.04
N ASP A 2 0.52 -12.71 -41.16
CA ASP A 2 0.62 -12.18 -42.51
C ASP A 2 -0.76 -11.95 -43.15
N GLY A 3 -1.83 -12.05 -42.35
CA GLY A 3 -3.22 -11.91 -42.81
C GLY A 3 -3.76 -13.10 -43.61
N LYS A 4 -2.92 -14.10 -43.97
CA LYS A 4 -3.32 -15.22 -44.83
C LYS A 4 -3.20 -16.58 -44.13
N LYS A 5 -2.19 -16.75 -43.26
CA LYS A 5 -1.98 -17.98 -42.50
C LYS A 5 -2.13 -17.70 -41.00
N PRO A 6 -3.11 -18.33 -40.32
CA PRO A 6 -3.20 -18.25 -38.87
C PRO A 6 -1.89 -18.74 -38.24
N ARG A 7 -1.48 -18.08 -37.16
CA ARG A 7 -0.33 -18.55 -36.36
C ARG A 7 -0.68 -19.93 -35.76
N PRO A 8 0.26 -20.89 -35.68
CA PRO A 8 -0.03 -22.25 -35.24
C PRO A 8 -0.73 -22.34 -33.88
N TRP A 9 -0.33 -21.49 -32.92
CA TRP A 9 -0.94 -21.47 -31.58
C TRP A 9 -2.42 -21.07 -31.57
N LEU A 10 -2.97 -20.48 -32.64
CA LEU A 10 -4.40 -20.16 -32.71
C LEU A 10 -5.28 -21.42 -32.82
N ASP A 11 -4.75 -22.52 -33.33
CA ASP A 11 -5.51 -23.77 -33.44
C ASP A 11 -5.80 -24.36 -32.05
N GLU A 12 -4.89 -24.16 -31.08
CA GLU A 12 -5.08 -24.56 -29.67
C GLU A 12 -6.31 -23.88 -29.03
N TYR A 13 -6.57 -22.61 -29.38
CA TYR A 13 -7.71 -21.85 -28.84
C TYR A 13 -9.02 -22.05 -29.60
N LYS A 14 -9.01 -22.78 -30.73
CA LYS A 14 -10.19 -22.96 -31.59
C LYS A 14 -11.38 -23.53 -30.85
N GLY A 15 -11.14 -24.48 -29.92
CA GLY A 15 -12.17 -25.07 -29.08
C GLY A 15 -12.84 -24.02 -28.19
N THR A 16 -12.03 -23.29 -27.41
CA THR A 16 -12.47 -22.20 -26.52
C THR A 16 -13.21 -21.11 -27.27
N MET A 17 -12.73 -20.71 -28.44
CA MET A 17 -13.38 -19.67 -29.25
C MET A 17 -14.77 -20.11 -29.75
N LYS A 18 -14.91 -21.38 -30.16
CA LYS A 18 -16.22 -21.95 -30.52
C LYS A 18 -17.16 -22.05 -29.32
N GLU A 19 -16.64 -22.38 -28.15
CA GLU A 19 -17.42 -22.41 -26.91
C GLU A 19 -17.90 -21.00 -26.53
N ALA A 20 -17.01 -20.01 -26.53
CA ALA A 20 -17.34 -18.61 -26.29
C ALA A 20 -18.41 -18.11 -27.26
N ALA A 21 -18.32 -18.45 -28.55
CA ALA A 21 -19.33 -18.10 -29.54
C ALA A 21 -20.72 -18.69 -29.21
N ARG A 22 -20.78 -19.92 -28.68
CA ARG A 22 -22.04 -20.56 -28.27
C ARG A 22 -22.62 -19.98 -26.99
N LEU A 23 -21.76 -19.55 -26.07
CA LEU A 23 -22.15 -18.95 -24.78
C LEU A 23 -22.37 -17.44 -24.88
N GLY A 24 -22.01 -16.80 -26.00
CA GLY A 24 -22.03 -15.35 -26.19
C GLY A 24 -23.34 -14.70 -25.74
N SER A 25 -24.49 -15.21 -26.18
CA SER A 25 -25.80 -14.66 -25.80
C SER A 25 -26.10 -14.72 -24.29
N LYS A 26 -25.44 -15.60 -23.54
CA LYS A 26 -25.59 -15.73 -22.08
C LYS A 26 -24.69 -14.79 -21.29
N VAL A 27 -23.58 -14.34 -21.89
CA VAL A 27 -22.61 -13.44 -21.23
C VAL A 27 -22.77 -11.98 -21.66
N VAL A 28 -23.51 -11.72 -22.76
CA VAL A 28 -23.86 -10.36 -23.17
C VAL A 28 -24.67 -9.67 -22.06
N GLY A 29 -24.18 -8.52 -21.61
CA GLY A 29 -24.79 -7.75 -20.52
C GLY A 29 -24.45 -8.25 -19.12
N ALA A 30 -23.56 -9.25 -18.99
CA ALA A 30 -22.99 -9.61 -17.70
C ALA A 30 -22.35 -8.37 -17.04
N ARG A 31 -22.60 -8.20 -15.75
CA ARG A 31 -22.02 -7.12 -14.96
C ARG A 31 -20.97 -7.71 -14.04
N TRP A 32 -19.92 -6.94 -13.81
CA TRP A 32 -18.96 -7.26 -12.76
C TRP A 32 -19.66 -7.21 -11.40
N ILE A 33 -19.48 -8.24 -10.60
CA ILE A 33 -19.96 -8.29 -9.22
C ILE A 33 -18.73 -8.27 -8.33
N HIS A 34 -18.70 -7.36 -7.37
CA HIS A 34 -17.62 -7.21 -6.41
C HIS A 34 -18.17 -7.35 -4.98
N ASP A 35 -17.31 -7.72 -4.04
CA ASP A 35 -17.66 -7.97 -2.63
C ASP A 35 -17.67 -6.68 -1.79
N GLY A 36 -17.91 -5.54 -2.44
CA GLY A 36 -17.81 -4.22 -1.81
C GLY A 36 -16.39 -3.80 -1.45
N VAL A 37 -15.36 -4.37 -2.10
CA VAL A 37 -13.95 -3.97 -1.91
C VAL A 37 -13.48 -3.12 -3.08
N ALA A 38 -12.94 -1.94 -2.79
CA ALA A 38 -12.33 -1.05 -3.76
C ALA A 38 -10.82 -0.94 -3.55
N ILE A 39 -10.05 -1.00 -4.63
CA ILE A 39 -8.64 -0.59 -4.65
C ILE A 39 -8.56 0.82 -5.24
N TYR A 40 -7.95 1.74 -4.49
CA TYR A 40 -7.82 3.12 -4.91
C TYR A 40 -6.72 3.29 -5.96
N TYR A 41 -7.06 3.95 -7.07
CA TYR A 41 -6.12 4.36 -8.10
C TYR A 41 -5.80 5.86 -7.96
N SER A 42 -4.59 6.16 -7.51
CA SER A 42 -4.06 7.52 -7.43
C SER A 42 -2.91 7.72 -8.42
N HIS A 43 -3.13 8.57 -9.43
CA HIS A 43 -2.09 8.88 -10.42
C HIS A 43 -0.90 9.66 -9.82
N ALA A 44 -1.17 10.61 -8.90
CA ALA A 44 -0.12 11.37 -8.22
C ALA A 44 0.81 10.45 -7.42
N SER A 45 0.24 9.48 -6.67
CA SER A 45 1.04 8.47 -5.95
C SER A 45 1.91 7.62 -6.86
N ILE A 46 1.45 7.28 -8.08
CA ILE A 46 2.28 6.56 -9.05
C ILE A 46 3.48 7.43 -9.46
N GLN A 47 3.28 8.72 -9.72
CA GLN A 47 4.36 9.65 -10.08
C GLN A 47 5.36 9.84 -8.92
N VAL A 48 4.85 10.04 -7.70
CA VAL A 48 5.69 10.13 -6.49
C VAL A 48 6.47 8.84 -6.27
N SER A 49 5.82 7.68 -6.39
CA SER A 49 6.48 6.38 -6.25
C SER A 49 7.63 6.22 -7.24
N TRP A 50 7.46 6.72 -8.46
CA TRP A 50 8.50 6.68 -9.48
C TRP A 50 9.71 7.50 -9.04
N CYS A 51 9.51 8.70 -8.48
CA CYS A 51 10.61 9.47 -7.92
C CYS A 51 11.28 8.78 -6.72
N LEU A 52 10.49 8.16 -5.83
CA LEU A 52 11.03 7.45 -4.65
C LEU A 52 11.82 6.19 -5.03
N ASP A 53 11.41 5.48 -6.09
CA ASP A 53 12.08 4.30 -6.62
C ASP A 53 13.50 4.60 -7.15
N ILE A 54 13.91 5.88 -7.29
CA ILE A 54 15.29 6.27 -7.63
C ILE A 54 16.28 5.69 -6.62
N GLU A 55 15.94 5.77 -5.34
CA GLU A 55 16.83 5.37 -4.25
C GLU A 55 17.17 3.87 -4.29
N PRO A 56 16.20 2.94 -4.32
CA PRO A 56 16.52 1.52 -4.42
C PRO A 56 17.22 1.14 -5.74
N HIS A 57 16.99 1.88 -6.83
CA HIS A 57 17.69 1.63 -8.10
C HIS A 57 19.13 2.16 -8.12
N GLY A 58 19.43 3.23 -7.39
CA GLY A 58 20.72 3.91 -7.39
C GLY A 58 21.25 4.17 -8.80
N ARG A 59 22.47 3.70 -9.09
CA ARG A 59 23.12 3.89 -10.41
C ARG A 59 22.38 3.25 -11.57
N THR A 60 21.50 2.27 -11.33
CA THR A 60 20.74 1.58 -12.38
C THR A 60 19.47 2.31 -12.81
N TRP A 61 19.14 3.44 -12.17
CA TRP A 61 17.92 4.22 -12.44
C TRP A 61 17.72 4.57 -13.92
N VAL A 62 18.81 4.85 -14.65
CA VAL A 62 18.77 5.14 -16.10
C VAL A 62 18.14 4.02 -16.94
N ASN A 63 18.13 2.78 -16.43
CA ASN A 63 17.55 1.61 -17.08
C ASN A 63 16.16 1.24 -16.55
N ARG A 64 15.59 2.04 -15.64
CA ARG A 64 14.31 1.76 -14.94
C ARG A 64 13.15 1.40 -15.87
N ASN A 65 13.07 2.01 -17.04
CA ASN A 65 11.98 1.76 -17.98
C ASN A 65 11.96 0.30 -18.47
N GLY A 66 13.10 -0.40 -18.43
CA GLY A 66 13.20 -1.84 -18.73
C GLY A 66 13.37 -2.73 -17.48
N ASP A 67 13.56 -2.14 -16.30
CA ASP A 67 13.71 -2.87 -15.03
C ASP A 67 12.56 -2.53 -14.07
N HIS A 68 11.61 -3.46 -13.95
CA HIS A 68 10.43 -3.32 -13.10
C HIS A 68 10.59 -4.00 -11.73
N ARG A 69 11.76 -4.54 -11.39
CA ARG A 69 11.93 -5.38 -10.19
C ARG A 69 11.88 -4.60 -8.88
N LEU A 70 12.23 -3.31 -8.89
CA LEU A 70 12.26 -2.46 -7.69
C LEU A 70 11.20 -1.34 -7.76
N GLY A 71 10.11 -1.56 -8.51
CA GLY A 71 9.09 -0.55 -8.65
C GLY A 71 7.94 -0.70 -7.67
N THR A 72 7.73 0.29 -6.82
CA THR A 72 6.85 0.12 -5.67
C THR A 72 5.37 0.06 -6.07
N SER A 73 4.88 1.05 -6.84
CA SER A 73 3.44 1.17 -7.13
C SER A 73 2.84 -0.05 -7.83
N HIS A 74 3.51 -0.61 -8.84
CA HIS A 74 2.98 -1.76 -9.56
C HIS A 74 3.16 -3.07 -8.79
N LEU A 75 4.22 -3.21 -7.97
CA LEU A 75 4.43 -4.43 -7.18
C LEU A 75 3.45 -4.52 -6.01
N VAL A 76 3.25 -3.42 -5.28
CA VAL A 76 2.30 -3.37 -4.16
C VAL A 76 0.87 -3.57 -4.66
N ARG A 77 0.48 -2.89 -5.74
CA ARG A 77 -0.82 -3.15 -6.38
C ARG A 77 -0.99 -4.63 -6.72
N LYS A 78 0.00 -5.23 -7.41
CA LYS A 78 -0.05 -6.64 -7.81
C LYS A 78 -0.12 -7.59 -6.61
N ALA A 79 0.52 -7.25 -5.50
CA ALA A 79 0.44 -8.03 -4.26
C ALA A 79 -0.99 -8.03 -3.72
N TRP A 80 -1.64 -6.86 -3.63
CA TRP A 80 -3.05 -6.75 -3.22
C TRP A 80 -4.00 -7.50 -4.17
N GLU A 81 -3.83 -7.33 -5.48
CA GLU A 81 -4.65 -8.02 -6.49
C GLU A 81 -4.58 -9.55 -6.29
N ARG A 82 -3.37 -10.09 -6.09
CA ARG A 82 -3.15 -11.52 -5.85
C ARG A 82 -3.71 -11.97 -4.53
N LEU A 83 -3.45 -11.24 -3.44
CA LEU A 83 -3.95 -11.56 -2.11
C LEU A 83 -5.49 -11.67 -2.10
N LEU A 84 -6.17 -10.70 -2.70
CA LEU A 84 -7.63 -10.69 -2.78
C LEU A 84 -8.14 -11.83 -3.66
N THR A 85 -7.52 -12.05 -4.83
CA THR A 85 -7.91 -13.12 -5.76
C THR A 85 -7.73 -14.50 -5.15
N ASP A 86 -6.59 -14.76 -4.49
CA ASP A 86 -6.29 -16.02 -3.83
C ASP A 86 -7.21 -16.27 -2.63
N SER A 87 -7.73 -15.20 -2.02
CA SER A 87 -8.75 -15.24 -0.96
C SER A 87 -10.18 -15.37 -1.49
N GLY A 88 -10.37 -15.42 -2.82
CA GLY A 88 -11.70 -15.48 -3.45
C GLY A 88 -12.50 -14.19 -3.37
N ILE A 89 -11.86 -13.05 -3.05
CA ILE A 89 -12.51 -11.74 -2.89
C ILE A 89 -12.48 -10.99 -4.22
N GLN A 90 -13.66 -10.65 -4.73
CA GLN A 90 -13.85 -9.80 -5.90
C GLN A 90 -13.81 -8.32 -5.51
N TYR A 91 -12.93 -7.57 -6.16
CA TYR A 91 -12.77 -6.13 -5.94
C TYR A 91 -13.00 -5.34 -7.22
N SER A 92 -13.03 -4.01 -7.11
CA SER A 92 -13.01 -3.09 -8.24
C SER A 92 -12.00 -1.98 -8.01
N PHE A 93 -11.56 -1.33 -9.08
CA PHE A 93 -10.74 -0.13 -8.97
C PHE A 93 -11.63 1.11 -8.94
N ILE A 94 -11.25 2.08 -8.11
CA ILE A 94 -11.86 3.39 -8.09
C ILE A 94 -10.81 4.45 -8.34
N ASP A 95 -11.08 5.35 -9.28
CA ASP A 95 -10.16 6.41 -9.66
C ASP A 95 -10.30 7.67 -8.78
N TYR A 96 -9.21 8.43 -8.70
CA TYR A 96 -9.16 9.67 -7.94
C TYR A 96 -10.21 10.72 -8.39
N PRO A 97 -10.55 10.92 -9.69
CA PRO A 97 -11.57 11.89 -10.07
C PRO A 97 -12.96 11.51 -9.55
N THR A 98 -13.32 10.22 -9.56
CA THR A 98 -14.58 9.75 -8.97
C THR A 98 -14.62 10.05 -7.48
N VAL A 99 -13.55 9.75 -6.75
CA VAL A 99 -13.50 10.05 -5.30
C VAL A 99 -13.59 11.54 -5.04
N ILE A 100 -12.87 12.38 -5.78
CA ILE A 100 -12.91 13.85 -5.62
C ILE A 100 -14.34 14.38 -5.82
N VAL A 101 -14.98 14.02 -6.93
CA VAL A 101 -16.27 14.58 -7.34
C VAL A 101 -17.43 13.99 -6.56
N LYS A 102 -17.45 12.67 -6.38
CA LYS A 102 -18.61 11.93 -5.84
C LYS A 102 -18.37 11.34 -4.44
N GLY A 103 -17.13 11.33 -3.97
CA GLY A 103 -16.73 10.50 -2.83
C GLY A 103 -16.62 9.02 -3.19
N VAL A 104 -16.27 8.20 -2.20
CA VAL A 104 -16.27 6.73 -2.36
C VAL A 104 -17.73 6.24 -2.47
N PRO A 105 -18.14 5.55 -3.53
CA PRO A 105 -19.50 5.04 -3.69
C PRO A 105 -19.96 4.17 -2.51
N ALA A 106 -21.25 4.24 -2.17
CA ALA A 106 -21.82 3.57 -1.01
C ALA A 106 -21.84 2.03 -1.12
N GLU A 107 -21.69 1.49 -2.33
CA GLU A 107 -21.56 0.05 -2.58
C GLU A 107 -20.24 -0.55 -2.06
N TYR A 108 -19.23 0.29 -1.81
CA TYR A 108 -17.98 -0.14 -1.20
C TYR A 108 -18.05 -0.07 0.32
N LYS A 109 -17.58 -1.14 0.95
CA LYS A 109 -17.43 -1.29 2.39
C LYS A 109 -15.97 -1.14 2.81
N VAL A 110 -15.04 -1.51 1.92
CA VAL A 110 -13.60 -1.44 2.16
C VAL A 110 -12.93 -0.65 1.04
N LEU A 111 -12.08 0.31 1.40
CA LEU A 111 -11.20 1.04 0.49
C LEU A 111 -9.74 0.73 0.83
N ILE A 112 -9.01 0.14 -0.12
CA ILE A 112 -7.59 -0.20 0.02
C ILE A 112 -6.77 0.87 -0.69
N LEU A 113 -5.77 1.42 -0.01
CA LEU A 113 -4.88 2.48 -0.46
C LEU A 113 -3.45 1.95 -0.63
N PRO A 114 -3.15 1.19 -1.71
CA PRO A 114 -1.84 0.58 -1.92
C PRO A 114 -0.79 1.62 -2.32
N ALA A 115 0.27 1.76 -1.53
CA ALA A 115 1.36 2.71 -1.72
C ALA A 115 0.86 4.12 -2.08
N CYS A 116 -0.21 4.57 -1.41
CA CYS A 116 -0.90 5.81 -1.73
C CYS A 116 -0.20 7.02 -1.08
N TYR A 117 1.01 7.32 -1.55
CA TYR A 117 1.87 8.38 -1.01
C TYR A 117 1.29 9.80 -1.12
N ALA A 118 0.55 10.08 -2.19
CA ALA A 118 0.07 11.41 -2.54
C ALA A 118 -1.46 11.49 -2.50
N LEU A 119 -1.97 12.45 -1.73
CA LEU A 119 -3.40 12.77 -1.64
C LEU A 119 -3.59 14.29 -1.59
N SER A 120 -4.55 14.81 -2.36
CA SER A 120 -5.07 16.15 -2.14
C SER A 120 -5.89 16.23 -0.86
N ASP A 121 -6.08 17.46 -0.37
CA ASP A 121 -6.93 17.70 0.81
C ASP A 121 -8.39 17.29 0.54
N VAL A 122 -8.86 17.40 -0.70
CA VAL A 122 -10.19 16.94 -1.10
C VAL A 122 -10.29 15.43 -1.03
N GLU A 123 -9.32 14.69 -1.59
CA GLU A 123 -9.31 13.22 -1.49
C GLU A 123 -9.28 12.76 -0.02
N ALA A 124 -8.40 13.35 0.80
CA ALA A 124 -8.32 13.06 2.23
C ALA A 124 -9.67 13.30 2.94
N GLN A 125 -10.35 14.41 2.63
CA GLN A 125 -11.67 14.72 3.16
C GLN A 125 -12.72 13.69 2.73
N ARG A 126 -12.71 13.24 1.46
CA ARG A 126 -13.64 12.23 0.93
C ARG A 126 -13.42 10.85 1.55
N ILE A 127 -12.17 10.50 1.83
CA ILE A 127 -11.81 9.27 2.54
C ILE A 127 -12.26 9.36 4.01
N ARG A 128 -12.10 10.51 4.66
CA ARG A 128 -12.64 10.74 6.01
C ARG A 128 -14.16 10.58 6.06
N GLU A 129 -14.87 11.16 5.10
CA GLU A 129 -16.32 11.00 4.97
C GLU A 129 -16.71 9.53 4.78
N PHE A 130 -15.88 8.73 4.09
CA PHE A 130 -16.08 7.29 3.91
C PHE A 130 -15.95 6.53 5.22
N VAL A 131 -14.92 6.82 6.01
CA VAL A 131 -14.78 6.22 7.35
C VAL A 131 -15.90 6.66 8.27
N ALA A 132 -16.26 7.94 8.28
CA ALA A 132 -17.31 8.49 9.15
C ALA A 132 -18.69 7.84 8.94
N ARG A 133 -18.98 7.32 7.75
CA ARG A 133 -20.22 6.57 7.45
C ARG A 133 -20.10 5.05 7.62
N GLY A 134 -19.03 4.57 8.27
CA GLY A 134 -18.82 3.15 8.58
C GLY A 134 -18.02 2.36 7.54
N GLY A 135 -17.39 3.03 6.57
CA GLY A 135 -16.46 2.39 5.64
C GLY A 135 -15.11 2.07 6.30
N THR A 136 -14.46 1.00 5.88
CA THR A 136 -13.14 0.60 6.37
C THR A 136 -12.07 1.03 5.38
N VAL A 137 -11.06 1.76 5.84
CA VAL A 137 -9.88 2.11 5.04
C VAL A 137 -8.72 1.23 5.47
N ILE A 138 -8.08 0.58 4.49
CA ILE A 138 -6.80 -0.11 4.68
C ILE A 138 -5.76 0.70 3.92
N ALA A 139 -4.78 1.23 4.64
CA ALA A 139 -3.64 1.90 4.02
C ALA A 139 -2.35 1.23 4.48
N ASP A 140 -1.36 1.22 3.59
CA ASP A 140 -0.02 0.79 3.93
C ASP A 140 0.85 2.01 4.29
N PHE A 141 2.16 1.85 4.12
CA PHE A 141 3.17 2.79 4.57
C PHE A 141 3.11 4.13 3.85
N MET A 142 3.53 5.18 4.57
CA MET A 142 3.73 6.54 4.02
C MET A 142 2.48 7.15 3.36
N CYS A 143 1.28 6.68 3.70
CA CYS A 143 0.06 7.12 3.06
C CYS A 143 -0.20 8.63 3.24
N GLY A 144 -0.42 9.32 2.14
CA GLY A 144 -0.72 10.75 2.12
C GLY A 144 0.40 11.66 2.63
N LEU A 145 1.66 11.21 2.67
CA LEU A 145 2.81 12.06 3.01
C LEU A 145 3.13 13.14 1.98
N PHE A 146 2.53 13.08 0.79
CA PHE A 146 2.66 14.08 -0.25
C PHE A 146 1.29 14.64 -0.62
N ASP A 147 1.25 15.88 -1.13
CA ASP A 147 0.06 16.39 -1.81
C ASP A 147 -0.04 15.89 -3.26
N GLN A 148 -1.11 16.25 -3.97
CA GLN A 148 -1.34 15.84 -5.36
C GLN A 148 -0.30 16.37 -6.36
N HIS A 149 0.55 17.30 -5.95
CA HIS A 149 1.64 17.86 -6.75
C HIS A 149 3.01 17.27 -6.37
N GLY A 150 3.03 16.28 -5.47
CA GLY A 150 4.27 15.66 -5.00
C GLY A 150 5.02 16.50 -3.98
N LYS A 151 4.39 17.52 -3.37
CA LYS A 151 5.01 18.29 -2.29
C LYS A 151 4.88 17.50 -0.98
N GLY A 152 6.00 17.26 -0.31
CA GLY A 152 6.02 16.59 0.99
C GLY A 152 5.26 17.36 2.07
N ARG A 153 4.62 16.63 2.96
CA ARG A 153 3.92 17.12 4.16
C ARG A 153 4.70 16.71 5.41
N ALA A 154 4.54 17.48 6.49
CA ALA A 154 5.11 17.12 7.79
C ALA A 154 4.37 15.94 8.47
N LYS A 155 3.11 15.71 8.07
CA LYS A 155 2.22 14.66 8.54
C LYS A 155 1.38 14.14 7.38
N GLY A 156 1.05 12.86 7.38
CA GLY A 156 0.21 12.26 6.34
C GLY A 156 -1.19 12.84 6.36
N ALA A 157 -1.78 13.02 5.17
CA ALA A 157 -3.05 13.71 4.97
C ALA A 157 -4.25 13.02 5.67
N ILE A 158 -4.12 11.74 6.03
CA ILE A 158 -5.15 10.95 6.72
C ILE A 158 -4.62 10.21 7.95
N ASP A 159 -3.45 10.56 8.47
CA ASP A 159 -2.86 9.93 9.67
C ASP A 159 -3.82 9.93 10.87
N TYR A 160 -4.65 10.96 11.00
CA TYR A 160 -5.65 11.06 12.07
C TYR A 160 -6.73 9.96 12.01
N LEU A 161 -6.93 9.30 10.87
CA LEU A 161 -7.81 8.13 10.74
C LEU A 161 -7.17 6.89 11.35
N PHE A 162 -5.83 6.84 11.40
CA PHE A 162 -5.08 5.72 11.96
C PHE A 162 -4.69 5.93 13.43
N CYS A 163 -4.80 7.17 13.90
CA CYS A 163 -4.64 7.50 15.31
C CYS A 163 -5.92 7.21 16.12
N ALA A 164 -6.26 5.94 16.36
CA ALA A 164 -6.86 5.62 17.65
C ALA A 164 -5.75 5.84 18.70
N ALA A 165 -6.03 6.64 19.73
CA ALA A 165 -5.05 6.99 20.74
C ALA A 165 -4.28 5.75 21.23
N PHE A 166 -2.95 5.81 21.24
CA PHE A 166 -2.19 5.00 22.18
C PHE A 166 -2.63 5.48 23.57
N LEU A 167 -3.62 4.79 24.14
CA LEU A 167 -3.85 4.81 25.56
C LEU A 167 -2.74 3.96 26.14
N ASP A 168 -1.93 4.54 27.02
CA ASP A 168 -1.12 3.73 27.90
C ASP A 168 -2.02 2.78 28.72
N ALA A 169 -1.42 1.82 29.44
CA ALA A 169 -2.14 0.89 30.30
C ALA A 169 -3.00 1.57 31.39
N GLU A 170 -2.91 2.90 31.53
CA GLU A 170 -3.62 3.73 32.51
C GLU A 170 -4.65 4.69 31.86
N GLY A 171 -4.86 4.64 30.54
CA GLY A 171 -5.92 5.38 29.86
C GLY A 171 -5.64 6.88 29.64
N LYS A 172 -4.38 7.33 29.65
CA LYS A 172 -4.04 8.73 29.35
C LYS A 172 -3.44 8.87 27.94
N SER A 173 -3.81 9.96 27.26
CA SER A 173 -3.26 10.31 25.94
C SER A 173 -1.81 10.78 26.09
N ALA A 174 -0.84 9.99 25.60
CA ALA A 174 0.55 10.42 25.51
C ALA A 174 0.76 11.32 24.28
N PRO A 175 1.40 12.50 24.40
CA PRO A 175 1.81 13.29 23.24
C PRO A 175 3.01 12.61 22.56
N LEU A 176 2.92 12.42 21.24
CA LEU A 176 4.05 11.93 20.44
C LEU A 176 5.15 13.00 20.38
N VAL A 177 6.28 12.73 21.02
CA VAL A 177 7.54 13.42 20.77
C VAL A 177 8.08 12.90 19.43
N GLN A 178 8.01 13.74 18.42
CA GLN A 178 8.57 13.49 17.09
C GLN A 178 10.09 13.66 17.17
N SER A 179 10.86 12.57 17.31
CA SER A 179 12.31 12.64 17.11
C SER A 179 12.58 12.73 15.61
N GLY A 180 12.72 13.96 15.12
CA GLY A 180 13.13 14.24 13.75
C GLY A 180 14.55 13.77 13.47
N VAL A 181 14.73 13.19 12.28
CA VAL A 181 15.97 13.36 11.53
C VAL A 181 15.56 13.95 10.18
N TYR A 182 15.46 15.28 10.17
CA TYR A 182 15.51 16.07 8.95
C TYR A 182 16.99 16.24 8.61
N ALA A 183 17.43 15.82 7.43
CA ALA A 183 18.72 16.25 6.92
C ALA A 183 18.59 17.71 6.46
N ASP A 184 19.26 18.63 7.16
CA ASP A 184 19.39 20.04 6.74
C ASP A 184 20.30 20.09 5.48
N PRO A 185 19.87 20.71 4.36
CA PRO A 185 20.70 20.80 3.16
C PRO A 185 21.89 21.78 3.23
N ARG A 186 22.23 22.35 4.40
CA ARG A 186 23.18 23.50 4.47
C ARG A 186 24.44 23.33 5.31
N GLU A 187 24.92 22.13 5.60
CA GLU A 187 26.22 21.99 6.28
C GLU A 187 27.22 21.08 5.55
N SER A 188 28.09 21.71 4.78
CA SER A 188 29.52 21.38 4.69
C SER A 188 30.26 22.72 4.79
N PRO A 189 31.51 22.85 5.32
CA PRO A 189 32.54 21.82 5.40
C PRO A 189 33.51 21.91 6.63
N HIS A 190 34.45 20.95 6.74
CA HIS A 190 35.75 21.00 7.46
C HIS A 190 35.82 21.34 8.97
N GLY A 191 36.42 20.44 9.78
CA GLY A 191 37.00 20.81 11.09
C GLY A 191 37.31 19.67 12.08
N HIS A 192 38.60 19.35 12.21
CA HIS A 192 39.35 18.88 13.40
C HIS A 192 38.64 18.15 14.57
N VAL A 193 39.12 16.93 14.92
CA VAL A 193 38.75 16.20 16.15
C VAL A 193 39.92 16.21 17.15
N PRO A 194 39.78 16.74 18.38
CA PRO A 194 40.74 16.51 19.46
C PRO A 194 40.31 15.33 20.38
N PRO A 195 41.27 14.64 21.02
CA PRO A 195 41.01 13.41 21.77
C PRO A 195 40.74 13.69 23.26
N GLY A 196 39.73 13.02 23.83
CA GLY A 196 39.61 12.92 25.30
C GLY A 196 38.20 12.68 25.83
N GLY A 197 37.98 11.47 26.37
CA GLY A 197 36.94 11.21 27.37
C GLY A 197 35.63 10.60 26.87
N LEU A 198 35.59 9.26 26.79
CA LEU A 198 34.33 8.49 26.67
C LEU A 198 33.55 8.54 27.99
N PRO A 199 32.26 8.91 28.03
CA PRO A 199 31.37 8.49 29.10
C PRO A 199 30.75 7.13 28.76
N LYS A 200 30.94 6.16 29.67
CA LYS A 200 30.31 4.83 29.64
C LYS A 200 28.78 4.95 29.55
N LYS A 201 28.16 4.30 28.56
CA LYS A 201 26.71 4.02 28.55
C LYS A 201 26.42 2.53 28.71
N ARG A 202 25.35 2.28 29.47
CA ARG A 202 24.84 1.03 30.03
C ARG A 202 24.54 -0.05 29.00
N ARG A 203 24.68 -1.32 29.42
CA ARG A 203 24.14 -2.51 28.75
C ARG A 203 22.61 -2.42 28.62
N GLY A 204 22.12 -2.76 27.43
CA GLY A 204 20.75 -3.23 27.18
C GLY A 204 19.70 -2.15 26.86
N SER A 205 19.40 -1.98 25.57
CA SER A 205 18.07 -1.59 25.09
C SER A 205 17.89 -2.10 23.66
N PRO A 206 16.87 -2.94 23.36
CA PRO A 206 16.45 -3.15 21.99
C PRO A 206 15.78 -1.87 21.50
N SER A 207 16.21 -1.36 20.34
CA SER A 207 15.51 -0.30 19.62
C SER A 207 14.18 -0.86 19.13
N ARG A 208 13.08 -0.36 19.71
CA ARG A 208 11.70 -0.70 19.34
C ARG A 208 11.12 0.45 18.52
N PRO A 209 10.79 0.25 17.24
CA PRO A 209 10.09 1.26 16.48
C PRO A 209 8.57 1.21 16.68
N PHE A 210 7.95 0.04 16.92
CA PHE A 210 6.50 -0.08 17.06
C PHE A 210 6.12 -1.27 17.96
N ASP A 211 5.44 -1.02 19.09
CA ASP A 211 5.01 -2.06 20.05
C ASP A 211 3.69 -2.72 19.59
N VAL A 212 3.78 -3.73 18.71
CA VAL A 212 2.81 -4.84 18.61
C VAL A 212 3.60 -6.14 18.48
N VAL A 213 3.31 -7.13 19.32
CA VAL A 213 3.90 -8.47 19.24
C VAL A 213 2.77 -9.45 18.93
N HIS A 214 2.91 -10.18 17.82
CA HIS A 214 2.04 -11.29 17.43
C HIS A 214 2.61 -12.60 17.97
N ASP A 215 1.78 -13.40 18.64
CA ASP A 215 2.19 -14.67 19.25
C ASP A 215 1.60 -15.91 18.54
N GLY A 216 0.82 -15.71 17.47
CA GLY A 216 0.30 -16.78 16.63
C GLY A 216 -0.98 -17.44 17.16
N THR A 217 -1.62 -16.84 18.17
CA THR A 217 -2.88 -17.34 18.75
C THR A 217 -4.14 -16.65 18.20
N GLU A 218 -3.99 -15.76 17.21
CA GLU A 218 -5.06 -14.92 16.70
C GLU A 218 -6.18 -15.71 16.00
N THR A 219 -7.41 -15.28 16.24
CA THR A 219 -8.65 -15.86 15.68
C THR A 219 -9.19 -15.01 14.53
N LYS A 220 -10.16 -15.55 13.78
CA LYS A 220 -10.83 -14.84 12.69
C LYS A 220 -11.45 -13.51 13.15
N GLU A 221 -12.01 -13.43 14.36
CA GLU A 221 -12.53 -12.17 14.89
C GLU A 221 -11.44 -11.09 15.09
N ASP A 222 -10.19 -11.48 15.35
CA ASP A 222 -9.08 -10.52 15.56
C ASP A 222 -8.65 -9.83 14.26
N PHE A 223 -8.87 -10.49 13.11
CA PHE A 223 -8.58 -9.95 11.78
C PHE A 223 -9.74 -9.14 11.18
N PHE A 224 -10.98 -9.44 11.56
CA PHE A 224 -12.18 -8.88 10.90
C PHE A 224 -13.12 -8.12 11.85
N GLY A 225 -12.79 -8.05 13.14
CA GLY A 225 -13.55 -7.34 14.15
C GLY A 225 -13.10 -5.90 14.32
N GLY A 226 -13.62 -4.98 13.51
CA GLY A 226 -13.75 -3.54 13.80
C GLY A 226 -12.51 -2.72 14.22
N LYS A 227 -11.31 -3.31 14.27
CA LYS A 227 -10.07 -2.65 14.66
C LYS A 227 -9.11 -2.62 13.49
N LEU A 228 -8.49 -1.45 13.36
CA LEU A 228 -7.71 -1.00 12.22
C LEU A 228 -6.40 -1.76 12.08
N TRP A 229 -6.08 -2.09 10.82
CA TRP A 229 -4.87 -2.81 10.43
C TRP A 229 -3.83 -1.82 9.89
N VAL A 230 -2.60 -1.88 10.40
CA VAL A 230 -1.39 -1.32 9.78
C VAL A 230 -0.27 -2.31 10.02
N GLU A 231 0.13 -3.04 8.98
CA GLU A 231 1.38 -3.81 9.00
C GLU A 231 2.34 -3.21 7.98
N THR A 232 3.56 -2.86 8.41
CA THR A 232 4.79 -3.32 7.76
C THR A 232 6.01 -2.94 8.61
N ASP A 233 6.65 -3.95 9.22
CA ASP A 233 8.07 -3.90 9.61
C ASP A 233 8.89 -3.94 8.31
N GLN A 234 9.30 -2.76 7.82
CA GLN A 234 10.02 -2.62 6.56
C GLN A 234 11.51 -2.95 6.66
N ASP A 235 12.05 -3.07 7.87
CA ASP A 235 13.48 -3.29 8.10
C ASP A 235 13.90 -4.76 7.94
N LYS A 236 12.94 -5.69 7.84
CA LYS A 236 13.20 -7.14 7.70
C LYS A 236 13.03 -7.73 6.30
N GLY A 237 12.90 -6.90 5.27
CA GLY A 237 13.24 -7.28 3.91
C GLY A 237 12.29 -8.25 3.20
N PHE A 238 12.30 -8.13 1.88
CA PHE A 238 11.65 -9.01 0.93
C PHE A 238 12.04 -10.47 1.15
N SER A 239 11.24 -11.22 1.90
CA SER A 239 11.21 -12.68 1.80
C SER A 239 9.77 -13.14 1.70
N TYR A 240 9.50 -14.02 0.73
CA TYR A 240 8.22 -14.72 0.60
C TYR A 240 8.41 -16.16 1.07
N LYS A 241 7.44 -16.69 1.81
CA LYS A 241 7.32 -18.12 2.07
C LYS A 241 6.45 -18.76 0.99
N THR A 242 6.79 -19.95 0.54
CA THR A 242 5.89 -20.75 -0.32
C THR A 242 4.68 -21.22 0.48
N TYR A 243 3.53 -21.50 -0.16
CA TYR A 243 2.32 -21.91 0.56
C TYR A 243 2.57 -23.15 1.46
N ARG A 244 3.43 -24.08 1.04
CA ARG A 244 3.82 -25.25 1.86
C ARG A 244 4.56 -24.84 3.13
N GLN A 245 5.46 -23.87 3.06
CA GLN A 245 6.20 -23.35 4.22
C GLN A 245 5.34 -22.50 5.17
N LEU A 246 4.13 -22.13 4.75
CA LEU A 246 3.18 -21.39 5.58
C LEU A 246 2.28 -22.34 6.39
N PHE A 247 2.08 -23.57 5.91
CA PHE A 247 1.14 -24.55 6.47
C PHE A 247 1.79 -25.86 6.96
N ASP A 248 3.12 -25.99 6.84
CA ASP A 248 3.85 -27.03 7.57
C ASP A 248 3.92 -26.63 9.05
N THR A 249 3.10 -27.30 9.86
CA THR A 249 3.12 -27.30 11.33
C THR A 249 4.30 -28.07 11.88
#